data_AF-A0A1G4X262-F1
#
_entry.id   AF-A0A1G4X262-F1
#
_cell.length_a   1.000
_cell.length_b   1.000
_cell.length_c   1.000
_cell.angle_alpha   90.00
_cell.angle_beta   90.00
_cell.angle_gamma   90.00
#
_symmetry.space_group_name_H-M   'P 1'
#
loop_
_entity.id
_entity.type
_entity.pdbx_description
1 polymer ?
#
loop_
_entity_poly.entity_id
_entity_poly.type
_entity_poly.pdbx_seq_one_letter_code
_entity_poly.pdbx_strand_id
1 'polypeptide(L)'
;MFPDTREQRCWFHKQANVPAALPKSAHPGALAAIHEIYNAEDIEKAQVAIKAFEIDYGAKYPKAVAKIVDDADVLLEFYKYPAEH
;
A
#
# COMPACT_ATOMS: atom_id res chain seq x y z
N MET A 1 26.18 -6.59 5.48
CA MET A 1 25.13 -5.55 5.60
C MET A 1 25.27 -4.61 4.42
N PHE A 2 24.17 -4.16 3.83
CA PHE A 2 24.15 -3.25 2.67
C PHE A 2 23.56 -1.89 3.09
N PRO A 3 24.37 -0.96 3.62
CA PRO A 3 23.86 0.27 4.24
C PRO A 3 23.30 1.28 3.23
N ASP A 4 23.73 1.22 1.97
CA ASP A 4 23.35 2.18 0.93
C ASP A 4 22.12 1.74 0.11
N THR A 5 21.64 0.51 0.30
CA THR A 5 20.48 -0.02 -0.41
C THR A 5 19.19 0.55 0.18
N ARG A 6 18.36 1.19 -0.66
CA ARG A 6 17.00 1.57 -0.29
C ARG A 6 16.09 0.34 -0.34
N GLU A 7 15.30 0.13 0.71
CA GLU A 7 14.30 -0.94 0.75
C GLU A 7 13.06 -0.51 -0.04
N GLN A 8 12.63 -1.33 -0.98
CA GLN A 8 11.30 -1.26 -1.59
C GLN A 8 10.55 -2.55 -1.31
N ARG A 9 9.40 -2.46 -0.63
CA ARG A 9 8.51 -3.60 -0.46
C ARG A 9 7.69 -3.85 -1.70
N CYS A 10 7.52 -5.13 -2.02
CA CYS A 10 6.83 -5.54 -3.24
C CYS A 10 5.31 -5.48 -3.04
N TRP A 11 4.63 -4.69 -3.89
CA TRP A 11 3.17 -4.58 -3.90
C TRP A 11 2.46 -5.91 -4.21
N PHE A 12 3.06 -6.81 -5.00
CA PHE A 12 2.48 -8.13 -5.28
C PHE A 12 2.26 -8.94 -3.99
N HIS A 13 3.27 -9.02 -3.13
CA HIS A 13 3.13 -9.68 -1.83
C HIS A 13 2.18 -8.91 -0.90
N LYS A 14 2.15 -7.57 -1.01
CA LYS A 14 1.27 -6.75 -0.17
C LYS A 14 -0.21 -6.97 -0.48
N GLN A 15 -0.55 -7.10 -1.76
CA GLN A 15 -1.89 -7.45 -2.23
C GLN A 15 -2.37 -8.82 -1.72
N ALA A 16 -1.49 -9.76 -1.39
CA ALA A 16 -1.87 -11.02 -0.75
C ALA A 16 -2.00 -10.89 0.79
N ASN A 17 -1.12 -10.11 1.42
CA ASN A 17 -1.05 -9.99 2.87
C ASN A 17 -2.21 -9.18 3.48
N VAL A 18 -2.70 -8.15 2.78
CA VAL A 18 -3.79 -7.29 3.27
C VAL A 18 -5.13 -8.06 3.33
N PRO A 19 -5.58 -8.76 2.27
CA PRO A 19 -6.80 -9.57 2.30
C PRO A 19 -6.81 -10.67 3.36
N ALA A 20 -5.64 -11.18 3.78
CA ALA A 20 -5.55 -12.16 4.86
C ALA A 20 -6.05 -11.61 6.22
N ALA A 21 -6.15 -10.29 6.38
CA ALA A 21 -6.71 -9.62 7.55
C ALA A 21 -8.16 -9.13 7.35
N LEU A 22 -8.83 -9.53 6.26
CA LEU A 22 -10.16 -9.06 5.87
C LEU A 22 -11.13 -10.24 5.61
N PRO A 23 -12.45 -10.06 5.81
CA PRO A 23 -13.43 -11.03 5.33
C PRO A 23 -13.43 -11.06 3.80
N LYS A 24 -13.71 -12.25 3.22
CA LYS A 24 -13.69 -12.45 1.76
C LYS A 24 -14.58 -11.47 0.99
N SER A 25 -15.70 -11.05 1.58
CA SER A 25 -16.61 -10.07 0.98
C SER A 25 -15.97 -8.68 0.78
N ALA A 26 -14.95 -8.33 1.56
CA ALA A 26 -14.22 -7.07 1.45
C ALA A 26 -13.01 -7.14 0.50
N HIS A 27 -12.60 -8.33 0.06
CA HIS A 27 -11.39 -8.51 -0.74
C HIS A 27 -11.41 -7.72 -2.05
N PRO A 28 -12.49 -7.74 -2.88
CA PRO A 28 -12.49 -7.00 -4.14
C PRO A 28 -12.30 -5.48 -3.94
N GLY A 29 -12.98 -4.91 -2.96
CA GLY A 29 -12.87 -3.48 -2.64
C GLY A 29 -11.49 -3.10 -2.09
N ALA A 30 -10.92 -3.94 -1.22
CA ALA A 30 -9.60 -3.67 -0.65
C ALA A 30 -8.50 -3.78 -1.71
N LEU A 31 -8.59 -4.75 -2.61
CA LEU A 31 -7.65 -4.90 -3.73
C LEU A 31 -7.76 -3.73 -4.71
N ALA A 32 -8.97 -3.27 -5.03
CA ALA A 32 -9.15 -2.07 -5.85
C ALA A 32 -8.50 -0.84 -5.20
N ALA A 33 -8.74 -0.61 -3.90
CA ALA A 33 -8.11 0.50 -3.19
C ALA A 33 -6.58 0.38 -3.12
N ILE A 34 -6.03 -0.83 -2.99
CA ILE A 34 -4.57 -1.06 -3.08
C ILE A 34 -4.04 -0.73 -4.48
N HIS A 35 -4.78 -1.10 -5.54
CA HIS A 35 -4.42 -0.76 -6.92
C HIS A 35 -4.37 0.76 -7.14
N GLU A 36 -5.28 1.52 -6.55
CA GLU A 36 -5.26 2.98 -6.62
C GLU A 36 -4.01 3.57 -5.95
N ILE A 37 -3.48 2.94 -4.89
CA ILE A 37 -2.28 3.43 -4.20
C ILE A 37 -1.04 3.31 -5.08
N TYR A 38 -0.78 2.12 -5.65
CA TYR A 38 0.47 1.89 -6.38
C TYR A 38 0.42 2.34 -7.84
N ASN A 39 -0.76 2.57 -8.41
CA ASN A 39 -0.92 3.17 -9.74
C ASN A 39 -1.18 4.69 -9.68
N ALA A 40 -1.12 5.30 -8.50
CA ALA A 40 -1.30 6.74 -8.38
C ALA A 40 -0.28 7.50 -9.25
N GLU A 41 -0.66 8.67 -9.74
CA GLU A 41 0.17 9.50 -10.63
C GLU A 41 1.52 9.88 -10.01
N ASP A 42 1.51 10.16 -8.70
CA ASP A 42 2.68 10.56 -7.94
C ASP A 42 2.57 10.13 -6.47
N ILE A 43 3.65 10.37 -5.71
CA ILE A 43 3.72 10.02 -4.30
C ILE A 43 2.68 10.75 -3.44
N GLU A 44 2.30 11.98 -3.78
CA GLU A 44 1.32 12.75 -3.01
C GLU A 44 -0.07 12.14 -3.18
N LYS A 45 -0.44 11.77 -4.41
CA LYS A 45 -1.68 11.03 -4.70
C LYS A 45 -1.69 9.66 -4.04
N ALA A 46 -0.56 8.94 -4.03
CA ALA A 46 -0.45 7.66 -3.35
C ALA A 46 -0.69 7.80 -1.83
N GLN A 47 -0.13 8.85 -1.20
CA GLN A 47 -0.34 9.14 0.22
C GLN A 47 -1.81 9.49 0.53
N VAL A 48 -2.47 10.23 -0.36
CA VAL A 48 -3.92 10.50 -0.24
C VAL A 48 -4.72 9.20 -0.34
N ALA A 49 -4.37 8.30 -1.27
CA ALA A 49 -5.02 7.01 -1.42
C ALA A 49 -4.80 6.10 -0.18
N ILE A 50 -3.61 6.13 0.44
CA ILE A 50 -3.36 5.44 1.72
C ILE A 50 -4.29 5.98 2.82
N LYS A 51 -4.45 7.30 2.93
CA LYS A 51 -5.37 7.89 3.91
C LYS A 51 -6.83 7.52 3.64
N ALA A 52 -7.24 7.46 2.39
CA ALA A 52 -8.58 6.99 2.03
C ALA A 52 -8.78 5.53 2.47
N PHE A 53 -7.79 4.66 2.21
CA PHE A 53 -7.81 3.27 2.67
C PHE A 53 -7.88 3.18 4.21
N GLU A 54 -7.11 4.01 4.93
CA GLU A 54 -7.18 4.08 6.39
C GLU A 54 -8.57 4.48 6.89
N ILE A 55 -9.22 5.46 6.27
CA ILE A 55 -10.56 5.91 6.66
C ILE A 55 -11.60 4.80 6.40
N ASP A 56 -11.56 4.19 5.20
CA ASP A 56 -12.56 3.21 4.77
C ASP A 56 -12.49 1.90 5.57
N TYR A 57 -11.27 1.46 5.91
CA TYR A 57 -11.04 0.16 6.55
C TYR A 57 -10.64 0.26 8.02
N GLY A 58 -10.13 1.39 8.50
CA GLY A 58 -9.45 1.52 9.81
C GLY A 58 -10.35 1.24 11.01
N ALA A 59 -11.62 1.68 10.96
CA ALA A 59 -12.55 1.48 12.05
C ALA A 59 -12.87 -0.02 12.31
N LYS A 60 -12.89 -0.84 11.26
CA LYS A 60 -13.28 -2.27 11.36
C LYS A 60 -12.09 -3.22 11.24
N TYR A 61 -11.06 -2.82 10.51
CA TYR A 61 -9.94 -3.68 10.12
C TYR A 61 -8.59 -2.99 10.34
N PRO A 62 -8.28 -2.56 11.58
CA PRO A 62 -7.03 -1.85 11.88
C PRO A 62 -5.79 -2.68 11.52
N LYS A 63 -5.85 -4.01 11.62
CA LYS A 63 -4.76 -4.92 11.22
C LYS A 63 -4.51 -4.98 9.71
N ALA A 64 -5.51 -4.66 8.90
CA ALA A 64 -5.37 -4.56 7.44
C ALA A 64 -4.75 -3.21 7.07
N VAL A 65 -5.21 -2.13 7.71
CA VAL A 65 -4.65 -0.78 7.55
C VAL A 65 -3.20 -0.69 7.98
N ALA A 66 -2.86 -1.21 9.16
CA ALA A 66 -1.48 -1.21 9.68
C ALA A 66 -0.48 -1.85 8.70
N LYS A 67 -0.92 -2.86 7.92
CA LYS A 67 -0.04 -3.43 6.89
C LYS A 67 0.38 -2.37 5.88
N ILE A 68 -0.51 -1.47 5.45
CA ILE A 68 -0.15 -0.45 4.46
C ILE A 68 0.56 0.73 5.15
N VAL A 69 -0.04 1.27 6.22
CA VAL A 69 0.43 2.50 6.87
C VAL A 69 1.81 2.34 7.51
N ASP A 70 2.08 1.21 8.18
CA ASP A 70 3.37 0.98 8.85
C ASP A 70 4.52 0.79 7.86
N ASP A 71 4.23 0.36 6.63
CA ASP A 71 5.22 0.14 5.56
C ASP A 71 5.16 1.25 4.48
N ALA A 72 4.46 2.36 4.72
CA ALA A 72 4.13 3.33 3.66
C ALA A 72 5.37 3.96 3.00
N ASP A 73 6.43 4.20 3.77
CA ASP A 73 7.70 4.74 3.29
C ASP A 73 8.40 3.80 2.31
N VAL A 74 8.50 2.52 2.65
CA VAL A 74 9.16 1.49 1.82
C VAL A 74 8.24 0.94 0.73
N LEU A 75 6.92 1.12 0.82
CA LEU A 75 5.99 0.76 -0.26
C LEU A 75 5.97 1.80 -1.38
N LEU A 76 6.27 3.06 -1.06
CA LEU A 76 6.24 4.18 -2.00
C LEU A 76 7.64 4.64 -2.44
N GLU A 77 8.71 3.97 -2.00
CA GLU A 77 10.09 4.30 -2.37
C GLU A 77 10.27 4.31 -3.90
N PHE A 78 9.56 3.46 -4.65
CA PHE A 78 9.61 3.41 -6.11
C PHE A 78 9.21 4.73 -6.80
N TYR A 79 8.37 5.58 -6.18
CA TYR A 79 8.00 6.90 -6.71
C TYR A 79 9.17 7.90 -6.73
N LYS A 80 10.27 7.61 -6.04
CA LYS A 80 11.47 8.46 -6.04
C LYS A 80 12.38 8.22 -7.25
N TYR A 81 12.03 7.26 -8.11
CA TYR A 81 12.77 6.91 -9.31
C TYR A 81 11.99 7.33 -10.56
N PRO A 82 12.68 7.59 -11.70
CA PRO A 82 12.00 7.89 -12.96
C PRO A 82 11.05 6.77 -13.39
N ALA A 83 9.91 7.14 -13.97
CA ALA A 83 8.93 6.18 -14.50
C ALA A 83 9.39 5.49 -15.80
N GLU A 84 10.38 6.06 -16.50
CA GLU A 84 10.98 5.49 -17.70
C GLU A 84 12.04 4.43 -17.32
N HIS A 85 11.96 3.26 -17.97
CA HIS A 85 12.94 2.17 -17.90
C HIS A 85 13.69 2.03 -19.23
#